data_AF-A0A434GEU6-F1
#
_entry.id   AF-A0A434GEU6-F1
#
_cell.length_a   1.000
_cell.length_b   1.000
_cell.length_c   1.000
_cell.angle_alpha   90.00
_cell.angle_beta   90.00
_cell.angle_gamma   90.00
#
_symmetry.space_group_name_H-M   'P 1'
#
loop_
_entity.id
_entity.type
_entity.pdbx_description
1 polymer ?
#
loop_
_entity_poly.entity_id
_entity_poly.type
_entity_poly.pdbx_seq_one_letter_code
_entity_poly.pdbx_strand_id
1 'polypeptide(L)'
;ATGAPDADPAASFLQAGVNQLGAGFFIYGPQLALVLSLGSVTHVFVFSTRLGTFVQAYESRIIPQRTQEFAINAANYRHWDEAVRLYVDDCLEGTEGPREKDFNMRWIASLVADCYRILMRGGVFLYPGDRRKGYGQGRLRLVYEANPIAYLIE
;
A
#
# COMPACT_ATOMS: atom_id res chain seq x y z
N ALA A 1 -19.62 -17.83 -11.16
CA ALA A 1 -19.96 -19.15 -10.58
C ALA A 1 -20.17 -18.96 -9.08
N THR A 2 -21.42 -18.89 -8.63
CA THR A 2 -21.74 -18.82 -7.20
C THR A 2 -21.82 -20.26 -6.69
N GLY A 3 -20.71 -20.76 -6.13
CA GLY A 3 -20.69 -22.04 -5.42
C GLY A 3 -21.67 -22.01 -4.24
N ALA A 4 -22.15 -23.20 -3.85
CA ALA A 4 -22.95 -23.34 -2.64
C ALA A 4 -22.25 -22.67 -1.44
N PRO A 5 -22.97 -22.03 -0.52
CA PRO A 5 -22.35 -21.43 0.66
C PRO A 5 -21.57 -22.52 1.40
N ASP A 6 -20.28 -22.27 1.63
CA ASP A 6 -19.46 -23.15 2.46
C ASP A 6 -20.13 -23.34 3.82
N ALA A 7 -20.05 -24.55 4.39
CA ALA A 7 -20.63 -24.87 5.69
C ALA A 7 -20.06 -24.00 6.84
N ASP A 8 -18.89 -23.38 6.62
CA ASP A 8 -18.30 -22.36 7.47
C ASP A 8 -18.29 -21.00 6.75
N PRO A 9 -19.09 -20.01 7.20
CA PRO A 9 -19.07 -18.65 6.66
C PRO A 9 -17.68 -17.99 6.68
N ALA A 10 -16.79 -18.39 7.59
CA ALA A 10 -15.43 -17.85 7.65
C ALA A 10 -14.60 -18.24 6.42
N ALA A 11 -14.84 -19.41 5.81
CA ALA A 11 -14.14 -19.86 4.62
C ALA A 11 -14.28 -18.87 3.45
N SER A 12 -15.43 -18.17 3.37
CA SER A 12 -15.67 -17.12 2.37
C SER A 12 -14.67 -15.97 2.45
N PHE A 13 -14.09 -15.70 3.63
CA PHE A 13 -13.14 -14.62 3.87
C PHE A 13 -11.67 -15.07 3.81
N LEU A 14 -11.40 -16.37 3.92
CA LEU A 14 -10.05 -16.95 3.96
C LEU A 14 -9.54 -17.33 2.56
N GLN A 15 -9.99 -16.61 1.54
CA GLN A 15 -9.54 -16.78 0.16
C GLN A 15 -8.23 -16.03 -0.09
N ALA A 16 -7.43 -16.52 -1.03
CA ALA A 16 -6.21 -15.84 -1.45
C ALA A 16 -6.55 -14.46 -2.07
N GLY A 17 -5.68 -13.46 -1.84
CA GLY A 17 -5.91 -12.08 -2.31
C GLY A 17 -6.08 -11.96 -3.83
N VAL A 18 -5.46 -12.86 -4.60
CA VAL A 18 -5.61 -12.96 -6.06
C VAL A 18 -7.03 -13.31 -6.53
N ASN A 19 -7.88 -13.81 -5.63
CA ASN A 19 -9.28 -14.12 -5.92
C ASN A 19 -10.22 -12.93 -5.69
N GLN A 20 -9.71 -11.75 -5.30
CA GLN A 20 -10.53 -10.54 -5.19
C GLN A 20 -11.07 -10.15 -6.56
N LEU A 21 -12.36 -9.80 -6.62
CA LEU A 21 -13.00 -9.28 -7.84
C LEU A 21 -12.86 -7.75 -7.96
N GLY A 22 -12.44 -7.11 -6.88
CA GLY A 22 -12.23 -5.68 -6.80
C GLY A 22 -11.80 -5.30 -5.39
N ALA A 23 -11.06 -4.20 -5.29
CA ALA A 23 -10.58 -3.64 -4.03
C ALA A 23 -10.58 -2.12 -4.11
N GLY A 24 -10.66 -1.48 -2.95
CA GLY A 24 -10.65 -0.03 -2.88
C GLY A 24 -10.56 0.49 -1.47
N PHE A 25 -10.25 1.77 -1.35
CA PHE A 25 -10.29 2.49 -0.08
C PHE A 25 -10.71 3.93 -0.28
N PHE A 26 -11.28 4.51 0.77
CA PHE A 26 -11.47 5.95 0.87
C PHE A 26 -10.27 6.59 1.56
N ILE A 27 -9.88 7.77 1.10
CA ILE A 27 -8.93 8.64 1.79
C ILE A 27 -9.62 9.95 2.15
N TYR A 28 -9.64 10.23 3.46
CA TYR A 28 -10.20 11.45 4.04
C TYR A 28 -9.08 12.47 4.23
N GLY A 29 -8.59 13.03 3.13
CA GLY A 29 -7.59 14.10 3.14
C GLY A 29 -8.22 15.48 3.07
N PRO A 30 -7.48 16.50 2.56
CA PRO A 30 -8.07 17.80 2.20
C PRO A 30 -9.22 17.68 1.19
N GLN A 31 -9.24 16.60 0.41
CA GLN A 31 -10.35 16.17 -0.42
C GLN A 31 -10.70 14.72 -0.05
N LEU A 32 -11.99 14.38 -0.13
CA LEU A 32 -12.45 13.01 -0.04
C LEU A 32 -12.23 12.33 -1.39
N ALA A 33 -11.42 11.27 -1.42
CA ALA A 33 -11.20 10.48 -2.62
C ALA A 33 -11.48 8.99 -2.38
N LEU A 34 -11.89 8.31 -3.46
CA LEU A 34 -12.07 6.87 -3.57
C LEU A 34 -11.01 6.34 -4.54
N VAL A 35 -10.19 5.41 -4.08
CA VAL A 35 -9.32 4.58 -4.92
C VAL A 35 -10.02 3.24 -5.12
N LEU A 36 -10.17 2.80 -6.36
CA LEU A 36 -10.93 1.60 -6.70
C LEU A 36 -10.31 0.91 -7.92
N SER A 37 -10.23 -0.42 -7.85
CA SER A 37 -10.00 -1.30 -9.00
C SER A 37 -11.05 -2.42 -9.00
N LEU A 38 -11.55 -2.77 -10.18
CA LEU A 38 -12.42 -3.93 -10.43
C LEU A 38 -11.76 -4.90 -11.44
N GLY A 39 -10.44 -4.84 -11.58
CA GLY A 39 -9.69 -5.60 -12.58
C GLY A 39 -8.24 -5.14 -12.64
N SER A 40 -7.70 -4.95 -13.85
CA SER A 40 -6.29 -4.65 -14.09
C SER A 40 -5.91 -3.16 -13.98
N VAL A 41 -6.83 -2.29 -13.60
CA VAL A 41 -6.59 -0.83 -13.60
C VAL A 41 -7.13 -0.18 -12.34
N THR A 42 -6.26 0.55 -11.66
CA THR A 42 -6.62 1.37 -10.50
C THR A 42 -7.04 2.78 -10.93
N HIS A 43 -8.22 3.19 -10.47
CA HIS A 43 -8.82 4.49 -10.70
C HIS A 43 -8.89 5.29 -9.40
N VAL A 44 -8.83 6.62 -9.54
CA VAL A 44 -8.96 7.56 -8.43
C VAL A 44 -10.07 8.55 -8.73
N PHE A 45 -11.06 8.61 -7.84
CA PHE A 45 -12.20 9.51 -7.92
C PHE A 45 -12.16 10.48 -6.75
N VAL A 46 -12.47 11.74 -7.00
CA VAL A 46 -12.60 12.77 -5.95
C VAL A 46 -14.07 13.14 -5.81
N PHE A 47 -14.54 13.26 -4.58
CA PHE A 47 -15.91 13.65 -4.28
C PHE A 47 -16.13 15.12 -4.64
N SER A 48 -17.07 15.37 -5.55
CA SER A 48 -17.52 16.72 -5.90
C SER A 48 -18.72 17.09 -5.04
N THR A 49 -18.54 18.02 -4.10
CA THR A 49 -19.64 18.57 -3.29
C THR A 49 -20.70 19.27 -4.14
N ARG A 50 -20.31 19.85 -5.27
CA ARG A 50 -21.23 20.50 -6.23
C ARG A 50 -22.15 19.50 -6.92
N LEU A 51 -21.64 18.32 -7.27
CA LEU A 51 -22.39 17.29 -8.00
C LEU A 51 -22.99 16.22 -7.08
N GLY A 52 -22.57 16.17 -5.82
CA GLY A 52 -22.98 15.15 -4.85
C GLY A 52 -22.48 13.74 -5.19
N THR A 53 -21.42 13.61 -5.99
CA THR A 53 -20.91 12.32 -6.46
C THR A 53 -19.39 12.32 -6.64
N PHE A 54 -18.83 11.11 -6.76
CA PHE A 54 -17.43 10.88 -7.08
C PHE A 54 -17.19 11.07 -8.59
N VAL A 55 -16.20 11.90 -8.93
CA VAL A 55 -15.80 12.15 -10.31
C VAL A 55 -14.37 11.66 -10.49
N GLN A 56 -14.10 10.95 -11.58
CA GLN A 56 -12.76 10.46 -11.87
C GLN A 56 -11.81 11.66 -12.00
N ALA A 57 -10.81 11.72 -11.12
CA ALA A 57 -9.92 12.87 -11.02
C ALA A 57 -8.71 12.75 -11.95
N TYR A 58 -8.30 11.52 -12.25
CA TYR A 58 -7.12 11.22 -13.03
C TYR A 58 -7.36 10.07 -14.01
N GLU A 59 -6.63 10.07 -15.12
CA GLU A 59 -6.49 8.89 -15.98
C GLU A 59 -5.88 7.72 -15.20
N SER A 60 -6.02 6.51 -15.74
CA SER A 60 -5.51 5.28 -15.13
C SER A 60 -4.05 5.44 -14.71
N ARG A 61 -3.75 5.09 -13.45
CA ARG A 61 -2.44 5.33 -12.87
C ARG A 61 -1.51 4.17 -13.17
N ILE A 62 -0.36 4.49 -13.78
CA ILE A 62 0.78 3.59 -13.88
C ILE A 62 1.80 4.04 -12.86
N ILE A 63 2.09 3.19 -11.88
CA ILE A 63 3.10 3.46 -10.86
C ILE A 63 4.48 3.48 -11.54
N PRO A 64 5.31 4.52 -11.35
CA PRO A 64 6.66 4.55 -11.90
C PRO A 64 7.48 3.33 -11.45
N GLN A 65 8.12 2.65 -12.41
CA GLN A 65 8.94 1.45 -12.15
C GLN A 65 10.17 1.72 -11.27
N ARG A 66 10.62 2.98 -11.21
CA ARG A 66 11.74 3.42 -10.38
C ARG A 66 11.28 4.58 -9.50
N THR A 67 11.82 4.62 -8.29
CA THR A 67 11.53 5.68 -7.33
C THR A 67 12.77 6.08 -6.54
N GLN A 68 12.68 7.24 -5.90
CA GLN A 68 13.60 7.77 -4.91
C GLN A 68 12.86 8.06 -3.59
N GLU A 69 11.64 7.52 -3.41
CA GLU A 69 10.89 7.65 -2.16
C GLU A 69 10.67 6.29 -1.50
N PHE A 70 10.86 6.21 -0.19
CA PHE A 70 10.44 5.06 0.60
C PHE A 70 9.69 5.47 1.86
N ALA A 71 8.88 4.57 2.40
CA ALA A 71 8.14 4.78 3.63
C ALA A 71 8.26 3.60 4.57
N ILE A 72 8.82 3.87 5.74
CA ILE A 72 9.02 2.89 6.82
C ILE A 72 9.10 3.62 8.16
N ASN A 73 8.63 2.99 9.24
CA ASN A 73 8.72 3.54 10.58
C ASN A 73 10.14 3.41 11.16
N ALA A 74 11.02 4.38 10.87
CA ALA A 74 12.42 4.38 11.27
C ALA A 74 12.67 4.23 12.78
N ALA A 75 11.69 4.54 13.64
CA ALA A 75 11.81 4.31 15.09
C ALA A 75 12.00 2.82 15.46
N ASN A 76 11.66 1.91 14.53
CA ASN A 76 11.80 0.47 14.71
C ASN A 76 13.12 -0.09 14.16
N TYR A 77 14.05 0.74 13.69
CA TYR A 77 15.31 0.33 13.04
C TYR A 77 16.02 -0.85 13.74
N ARG A 78 16.24 -0.73 15.05
CA ARG A 78 16.93 -1.75 15.87
C ARG A 78 16.23 -3.11 15.95
N HIS A 79 14.96 -3.19 15.56
CA HIS A 79 14.16 -4.41 15.62
C HIS A 79 14.07 -5.13 14.28
N TRP A 80 14.44 -4.48 13.18
CA TRP A 80 14.34 -5.05 11.85
C TRP A 80 15.38 -6.14 11.62
N ASP A 81 15.03 -7.08 10.76
CA ASP A 81 15.99 -8.03 10.23
C ASP A 81 17.02 -7.34 9.33
N GLU A 82 18.14 -8.02 9.14
CA GLU A 82 19.32 -7.49 8.46
C GLU A 82 19.02 -7.01 7.04
N ALA A 83 18.27 -7.78 6.24
CA ALA A 83 17.93 -7.40 4.87
C ALA A 83 17.16 -6.07 4.78
N VAL A 84 16.25 -5.82 5.73
CA VAL A 84 15.50 -4.56 5.79
C VAL A 84 16.42 -3.41 6.19
N ARG A 85 17.31 -3.63 7.17
CA ARG A 85 18.31 -2.61 7.57
C ARG A 85 19.22 -2.26 6.40
N LEU A 86 19.81 -3.26 5.74
CA LEU A 86 20.67 -3.07 4.56
C LEU A 86 19.95 -2.29 3.45
N TYR A 87 18.70 -2.64 3.11
CA TYR A 87 17.93 -1.89 2.12
C TYR A 87 17.78 -0.40 2.49
N VAL A 88 17.49 -0.11 3.76
CA VAL A 88 17.30 1.27 4.24
C VAL A 88 18.65 1.98 4.31
N ASP A 89 19.70 1.33 4.81
CA ASP A 89 21.05 1.90 4.92
C ASP A 89 21.59 2.28 3.53
N ASP A 90 21.47 1.38 2.54
CA ASP A 90 21.79 1.63 1.13
C ASP A 90 21.03 2.85 0.56
N CYS A 91 19.77 3.06 0.99
CA CYS A 91 18.99 4.24 0.61
C CYS A 91 19.46 5.52 1.31
N LEU A 92 19.95 5.42 2.55
CA LEU A 92 20.42 6.55 3.36
C LEU A 92 21.82 7.02 2.96
N GLU A 93 22.68 6.09 2.52
CA GLU A 93 24.00 6.42 1.93
C GLU A 93 23.87 7.20 0.62
N GLY A 94 22.71 7.15 -0.03
CA GLY A 94 22.37 8.03 -1.15
C GLY A 94 23.33 7.87 -2.33
N THR A 95 23.89 8.99 -2.78
CA THR A 95 24.90 9.02 -3.86
C THR A 95 26.27 8.44 -3.48
N GLU A 96 26.58 8.31 -2.18
CA GLU A 96 27.85 7.72 -1.71
C GLU A 96 27.76 6.20 -1.55
N GLY A 97 26.54 5.66 -1.54
CA GLY A 97 26.25 4.24 -1.36
C GLY A 97 26.01 3.47 -2.66
N PRO A 98 25.69 2.17 -2.55
CA PRO A 98 25.53 1.27 -3.70
C PRO A 98 24.33 1.60 -4.60
N ARG A 99 23.46 2.54 -4.20
CA ARG A 99 22.29 2.95 -4.98
C ARG A 99 22.58 4.13 -5.90
N GLU A 100 23.70 4.83 -5.69
CA GLU A 100 24.19 5.93 -6.52
C GLU A 100 23.16 7.05 -6.75
N LYS A 101 22.24 7.24 -5.80
CA LYS A 101 21.18 8.25 -5.88
C LYS A 101 20.59 8.54 -4.51
N ASP A 102 20.23 9.79 -4.28
CA ASP A 102 19.58 10.19 -3.03
C ASP A 102 18.13 9.71 -2.95
N PHE A 103 17.71 9.37 -1.74
CA PHE A 103 16.34 9.00 -1.42
C PHE A 103 15.72 9.95 -0.41
N ASN A 104 14.42 10.13 -0.49
CA ASN A 104 13.63 10.85 0.48
C ASN A 104 12.67 9.88 1.20
N MET A 105 12.35 10.16 2.47
CA MET A 105 11.53 9.26 3.28
C MET A 105 10.24 9.92 3.73
N ARG A 106 9.17 9.13 3.81
CA ARG A 106 7.88 9.55 4.39
C ARG A 106 7.41 8.49 5.37
N TRP A 107 6.67 8.88 6.39
CA TRP A 107 5.93 7.93 7.21
C TRP A 107 4.69 8.61 7.76
N ILE A 108 3.53 8.33 7.16
CA ILE A 108 2.28 8.98 7.56
C ILE A 108 1.59 8.18 8.68
N ALA A 109 2.02 6.93 8.90
CA ALA A 109 1.34 5.96 9.77
C ALA A 109 -0.11 5.68 9.35
N SER A 110 -0.43 5.91 8.08
CA SER A 110 -1.71 5.60 7.46
C SER A 110 -1.45 4.88 6.14
N LEU A 111 -1.74 3.57 6.12
CA LEU A 111 -1.52 2.71 4.95
C LEU A 111 -2.19 3.28 3.70
N VAL A 112 -3.42 3.77 3.84
CA VAL A 112 -4.17 4.38 2.73
C VAL A 112 -3.54 5.69 2.24
N ALA A 113 -2.95 6.50 3.12
CA ALA A 113 -2.29 7.73 2.72
C ALA A 113 -0.94 7.48 2.02
N ASP A 114 -0.15 6.53 2.54
CA ASP A 114 1.09 6.10 1.92
C ASP A 114 0.83 5.42 0.56
N CYS A 115 -0.17 4.55 0.46
CA CYS A 115 -0.60 3.92 -0.79
C CYS A 115 -1.08 4.96 -1.81
N TYR A 116 -1.92 5.92 -1.40
CA TYR A 116 -2.38 6.99 -2.28
C TYR A 116 -1.20 7.80 -2.84
N ARG A 117 -0.20 8.16 -2.03
CA ARG A 117 1.02 8.83 -2.52
C ARG A 117 1.74 7.98 -3.57
N ILE A 118 1.93 6.68 -3.29
CA ILE A 118 2.62 5.76 -4.19
C ILE A 118 1.88 5.65 -5.53
N LEU A 119 0.55 5.56 -5.53
CA LEU A 119 -0.25 5.57 -6.74
C LEU A 119 -0.11 6.87 -7.56
N MET A 120 0.11 8.00 -6.88
CA MET A 120 0.23 9.30 -7.56
C MET A 120 1.61 9.55 -8.15
N ARG A 121 2.69 9.08 -7.50
CA ARG A 121 4.07 9.45 -7.92
C ARG A 121 5.15 8.39 -7.67
N GLY A 122 4.76 7.17 -7.36
CA GLY A 122 5.68 6.09 -7.03
C GLY A 122 6.22 6.15 -5.61
N GLY A 123 7.00 5.13 -5.25
CA GLY A 123 7.53 4.94 -3.90
C GLY A 123 7.44 3.48 -3.46
N VAL A 124 8.15 3.16 -2.38
CA VAL A 124 8.07 1.85 -1.73
C VAL A 124 7.55 2.04 -0.31
N PHE A 125 6.56 1.24 0.10
CA PHE A 125 6.08 1.18 1.48
C PHE A 125 6.52 -0.13 2.13
N LEU A 126 7.06 -0.06 3.34
CA LEU A 126 7.49 -1.21 4.11
C LEU A 126 6.86 -1.20 5.50
N TYR A 127 6.25 -2.32 5.87
CA TYR A 127 5.87 -2.63 7.25
C TYR A 127 6.30 -4.08 7.57
N PRO A 128 7.60 -4.30 7.76
CA PRO A 128 8.15 -5.65 7.90
C PRO A 128 7.72 -6.29 9.23
N GLY A 129 7.85 -7.61 9.30
CA GLY A 129 7.97 -8.30 10.58
C GLY A 129 9.23 -7.82 11.32
N ASP A 130 9.17 -7.78 12.64
CA ASP A 130 10.32 -7.35 13.45
C ASP A 130 10.42 -8.09 14.79
N ARG A 131 11.54 -7.89 15.48
CA ARG A 131 11.92 -8.61 16.71
C ARG A 131 11.14 -8.20 17.96
N ARG A 132 10.22 -7.23 17.87
CA ARG A 132 9.35 -6.90 19.00
C ARG A 132 8.38 -8.06 19.25
N LYS A 133 8.11 -8.35 20.52
CA LYS A 133 7.20 -9.42 20.93
C LYS A 133 5.83 -9.27 20.23
N GLY A 134 5.46 -10.25 19.41
CA GLY A 134 4.19 -10.28 18.67
C GLY A 134 4.22 -9.60 17.29
N TYR A 135 5.37 -9.16 16.79
CA TYR A 135 5.49 -8.46 15.50
C TYR A 135 6.21 -9.29 14.42
N GLY A 136 6.61 -10.53 14.72
CA GLY A 136 7.39 -11.37 13.79
C GLY A 136 6.65 -11.74 12.50
N GLN A 137 5.31 -11.63 12.47
CA GLN A 137 4.49 -11.86 11.27
C GLN A 137 4.04 -10.56 10.58
N GLY A 138 4.65 -9.43 10.93
CA GLY A 138 4.20 -8.11 10.51
C GLY A 138 3.02 -7.60 11.33
N ARG A 139 2.52 -6.41 10.96
CA ARG A 139 1.45 -5.71 11.67
C ARG A 139 0.18 -5.50 10.86
N LEU A 140 0.31 -5.51 9.54
CA LEU A 140 -0.82 -5.41 8.63
C LEU A 140 -1.54 -6.75 8.56
N ARG A 141 -2.87 -6.72 8.50
CA ARG A 141 -3.69 -7.91 8.40
C ARG A 141 -3.91 -8.25 6.96
N LEU A 142 -3.73 -9.53 6.66
CA LEU A 142 -3.71 -10.02 5.30
C LEU A 142 -5.02 -9.70 4.56
N VAL A 143 -6.17 -10.05 5.15
CA VAL A 143 -7.47 -10.01 4.47
C VAL A 143 -7.96 -8.59 4.17
N TYR A 144 -7.78 -7.63 5.09
CA TYR A 144 -8.41 -6.30 4.99
C TYR A 144 -7.44 -5.11 4.94
N GLU A 145 -6.13 -5.36 4.97
CA GLU A 145 -5.11 -4.31 4.76
C GLU A 145 -4.18 -4.69 3.60
N ALA A 146 -3.49 -5.84 3.66
CA ALA A 146 -2.48 -6.18 2.67
C ALA A 146 -3.07 -6.61 1.31
N ASN A 147 -4.02 -7.55 1.29
CA ASN A 147 -4.67 -8.04 0.07
C ASN A 147 -5.34 -6.92 -0.75
N PRO A 148 -6.19 -6.04 -0.19
CA PRO A 148 -6.83 -4.99 -0.98
C PRO A 148 -5.84 -3.94 -1.49
N ILE A 149 -4.79 -3.63 -0.72
CA ILE A 149 -3.74 -2.70 -1.19
C ILE A 149 -2.88 -3.35 -2.28
N ALA A 150 -2.52 -4.63 -2.14
CA ALA A 150 -1.78 -5.36 -3.17
C ALA A 150 -2.55 -5.36 -4.50
N TYR A 151 -3.86 -5.65 -4.47
CA TYR A 151 -4.72 -5.62 -5.65
C TYR A 151 -4.78 -4.25 -6.35
N LEU A 152 -4.60 -3.15 -5.61
CA LEU A 152 -4.57 -1.80 -6.18
C LEU A 152 -3.19 -1.43 -6.77
N ILE A 153 -2.14 -2.11 -6.35
CA ILE A 153 -0.74 -1.84 -6.72
C ILE A 153 -0.29 -2.72 -7.89
N GLU A 154 -0.79 -3.95 -7.98
CA GLU A 154 -0.60 -4.88 -9.12
C GLU A 154 -1.25 -4.37 -10.41
#